data_AF-A0A1C7NS48-F1
#
_entry.id   AF-A0A1C7NS48-F1
#
_cell.length_a   1.000
_cell.length_b   1.000
_cell.length_c   1.000
_cell.angle_alpha   90.00
_cell.angle_beta   90.00
_cell.angle_gamma   90.00
#
_symmetry.space_group_name_H-M   'P 1'
#
loop_
_entity.id
_entity.type
_entity.pdbx_description
1 polymer ?
#
loop_
_entity_poly.entity_id
_entity_poly.type
_entity_poly.pdbx_seq_one_letter_code
_entity_poly.pdbx_strand_id
1 'polypeptide(L)'
;MKESEKTSVEQTADGTAIDMNESFYSAAISVNSSHNTQEMPRLQRGLKARHIQMISLGGTIGTGLFMASGKAISGAGPGGALVSYGIVGILIFCVMMSLGEMAAYLPVSGSFAHFAKRFVDPSLGFMLGWIYWVNWSIGVAVELTGVAMIMEYWVKSIPSVVWSIICLFLLVLINVFSVKGYGEIEYWISFVKVLTIIVFIIVGICVNTGATGGEHIGVSNFHLAGGAFPFGFLGIFNVFITAAFSFNGVEIVGITAGESQNPHKTVPAAVKQVFFRIVLFYILSILIIGLNIPYTDPDLLKGSGNVAVSPFTLVFKKAGASWAADLMNAIILITMISAGNSGVYSSSRTLLALAEDGTAPRVFKRINRWGIPIWSVLTTCAVGCLAFLTSLQSSGVVFNWLTALPSVAGLIVWVTISVTHIRFRMGLKAQGRSLTSLPYVAPFFPFGDLFVIVVGCIVIAGQGYQTFLPPIKAENCVAAYISVMFAIVLYFGHKIVKRPSFIKASEMDFETGTVKDQVLEIKEGIDEEEEIRPPLWKRILNRMIHIFA
;
A
#
# COMPACT_ATOMS: atom_id res chain seq x y z
N MET A 1 42.77 -65.50 9.09
CA MET A 1 42.52 -66.74 8.30
C MET A 1 41.51 -67.55 9.08
N LYS A 2 40.33 -67.84 8.49
CA LYS A 2 39.06 -68.15 9.16
C LYS A 2 38.51 -66.91 9.94
N GLU A 3 37.23 -66.49 9.90
CA GLU A 3 35.91 -67.13 9.66
C GLU A 3 35.49 -68.04 10.83
N SER A 4 34.24 -68.14 11.32
CA SER A 4 32.88 -67.70 10.88
C SER A 4 31.95 -67.65 12.14
N GLU A 5 30.73 -67.09 12.24
CA GLU A 5 29.83 -66.18 11.48
C GLU A 5 28.56 -65.93 12.39
N LYS A 6 27.63 -65.00 12.02
CA LYS A 6 26.25 -64.82 12.57
C LYS A 6 26.13 -64.13 13.97
N THR A 7 25.04 -63.44 14.36
CA THR A 7 23.72 -63.18 13.72
C THR A 7 23.11 -61.82 14.13
N SER A 8 22.33 -61.21 13.23
CA SER A 8 21.14 -60.33 13.42
C SER A 8 20.90 -59.48 14.70
N VAL A 9 20.71 -58.17 14.45
CA VAL A 9 19.55 -57.33 14.88
C VAL A 9 19.08 -57.38 16.35
N GLU A 10 19.19 -56.25 17.06
CA GLU A 10 18.05 -55.35 17.30
C GLU A 10 18.52 -53.94 17.71
N GLN A 11 17.70 -52.91 17.45
CA GLN A 11 18.00 -51.52 17.81
C GLN A 11 16.75 -50.88 18.46
N THR A 12 16.83 -50.61 19.76
CA THR A 12 15.78 -49.95 20.53
C THR A 12 16.33 -48.68 21.19
N ALA A 13 15.49 -47.66 21.31
CA ALA A 13 15.88 -46.35 21.82
C ALA A 13 14.76 -45.76 22.69
N ASP A 14 15.10 -45.51 23.96
CA ASP A 14 14.54 -44.40 24.74
C ASP A 14 15.47 -43.19 24.53
N GLY A 15 15.05 -41.92 24.53
CA GLY A 15 13.81 -41.37 25.08
C GLY A 15 14.12 -40.58 26.37
N THR A 16 13.83 -39.28 26.50
CA THR A 16 13.15 -38.34 25.59
C THR A 16 13.56 -36.90 25.95
N ALA A 17 14.28 -36.18 25.05
CA ALA A 17 14.68 -34.77 25.31
C ALA A 17 15.12 -33.95 24.08
N ILE A 18 14.68 -34.27 22.85
CA ILE A 18 15.19 -33.61 21.62
C ILE A 18 14.05 -33.07 20.74
N ASP A 19 14.32 -31.91 20.14
CA ASP A 19 13.61 -31.09 19.15
C ASP A 19 12.08 -31.06 19.04
N MET A 20 11.55 -29.89 19.43
CA MET A 20 10.26 -29.35 18.97
C MET A 20 10.44 -28.14 18.02
N ASN A 21 11.68 -27.73 17.71
CA ASN A 21 11.98 -26.54 16.89
C ASN A 21 12.15 -26.86 15.39
N GLU A 22 12.82 -27.95 15.02
CA GLU A 22 13.15 -28.23 13.60
C GLU A 22 11.92 -28.45 12.70
N SER A 23 10.82 -28.98 13.24
CA SER A 23 9.62 -29.32 12.42
C SER A 23 8.90 -28.10 11.82
N PHE A 24 9.24 -26.88 12.24
CA PHE A 24 8.64 -25.65 11.72
C PHE A 24 9.34 -25.06 10.47
N TYR A 25 10.57 -25.49 10.15
CA TYR A 25 11.36 -24.91 9.04
C TYR A 25 11.56 -25.85 7.84
N SER A 26 11.35 -27.16 8.01
CA SER A 26 11.62 -28.17 6.97
C SER A 26 10.80 -28.01 5.67
N ALA A 27 9.60 -27.41 5.74
CA ALA A 27 8.62 -27.39 4.64
C ALA A 27 9.02 -26.58 3.38
N ALA A 28 10.20 -25.96 3.34
CA ALA A 28 10.63 -25.06 2.26
C ALA A 28 11.69 -25.65 1.30
N ILE A 29 12.51 -26.62 1.72
CA ILE A 29 13.66 -27.10 0.92
C ILE A 29 13.82 -28.63 0.99
N SER A 30 13.38 -29.32 -0.07
CA SER A 30 13.81 -30.69 -0.37
C SER A 30 13.77 -30.93 -1.89
N VAL A 31 14.87 -30.64 -2.59
CA VAL A 31 15.01 -30.86 -4.04
C VAL A 31 16.28 -31.65 -4.32
N ASN A 32 16.20 -32.97 -4.14
CA ASN A 32 16.82 -34.01 -4.99
C ASN A 32 16.73 -35.40 -4.32
N SER A 33 15.55 -36.02 -4.37
CA SER A 33 15.41 -37.47 -4.40
C SER A 33 14.15 -37.84 -5.18
N SER A 34 14.22 -38.89 -5.99
CA SER A 34 13.20 -39.23 -6.98
C SER A 34 12.07 -40.05 -6.38
N HIS A 35 11.10 -39.40 -5.72
CA HIS A 35 9.82 -40.00 -5.36
C HIS A 35 8.63 -39.09 -5.67
N ASN A 36 7.46 -39.70 -5.82
CA ASN A 36 6.26 -39.13 -6.43
C ASN A 36 5.43 -38.27 -5.45
N THR A 37 6.06 -37.25 -4.83
CA THR A 37 5.36 -36.24 -4.03
C THR A 37 4.48 -35.36 -4.92
N GLN A 38 3.18 -35.27 -4.59
CA GLN A 38 2.28 -34.32 -5.23
C GLN A 38 2.79 -32.89 -5.03
N GLU A 39 3.12 -32.18 -6.11
CA GLU A 39 3.49 -30.77 -6.02
C GLU A 39 2.31 -29.97 -5.43
N MET A 40 2.55 -29.27 -4.32
CA MET A 40 1.57 -28.28 -3.85
C MET A 40 1.38 -27.21 -4.94
N PRO A 41 0.13 -26.87 -5.33
CA PRO A 41 -0.12 -25.93 -6.42
C PRO A 41 0.52 -24.55 -6.18
N ARG A 42 1.67 -24.29 -6.80
CA ARG A 42 2.37 -23.01 -6.72
C ARG A 42 1.64 -21.95 -7.55
N LEU A 43 1.68 -20.69 -7.10
CA LEU A 43 1.16 -19.55 -7.87
C LEU A 43 1.84 -19.48 -9.25
N GLN A 44 1.07 -19.28 -10.30
CA GLN A 44 1.63 -19.14 -11.66
C GLN A 44 2.39 -17.82 -11.78
N ARG A 45 3.73 -17.90 -11.89
CA ARG A 45 4.62 -16.76 -12.15
C ARG A 45 4.44 -16.24 -13.58
N GLY A 46 3.40 -15.42 -13.78
CA GLY A 46 2.98 -14.90 -15.09
C GLY A 46 3.23 -13.41 -15.33
N LEU A 47 3.74 -12.67 -14.35
CA LEU A 47 4.00 -11.23 -14.45
C LEU A 47 5.49 -10.96 -14.76
N LYS A 48 5.74 -10.05 -15.71
CA LYS A 48 7.09 -9.54 -16.01
C LYS A 48 7.45 -8.43 -15.04
N ALA A 49 8.75 -8.15 -14.85
CA ALA A 49 9.23 -7.04 -14.01
C ALA A 49 8.56 -5.68 -14.35
N ARG A 50 8.31 -5.40 -15.64
CA ARG A 50 7.59 -4.20 -16.11
C ARG A 50 6.13 -4.14 -15.61
N HIS A 51 5.45 -5.29 -15.49
CA HIS A 51 4.08 -5.35 -14.97
C HIS A 51 4.10 -5.12 -13.46
N ILE A 52 5.02 -5.77 -12.74
CA ILE A 52 5.22 -5.59 -11.30
C ILE A 52 5.49 -4.11 -10.97
N GLN A 53 6.37 -3.44 -11.72
CA GLN A 53 6.67 -2.01 -11.52
C GLN A 53 5.46 -1.10 -11.77
N MET A 54 4.66 -1.37 -12.80
CA MET A 54 3.48 -0.56 -13.13
C MET A 54 2.27 -0.85 -12.24
N ILE A 55 2.02 -2.11 -11.85
CA ILE A 55 1.06 -2.47 -10.79
C ILE A 55 1.43 -1.74 -9.50
N SER A 56 2.73 -1.74 -9.14
CA SER A 56 3.25 -1.03 -7.97
C SER A 56 3.30 0.50 -8.11
N LEU A 57 2.80 1.08 -9.21
CA LEU A 57 2.77 2.52 -9.48
C LEU A 57 1.34 3.00 -9.71
N GLY A 58 0.60 2.38 -10.62
CA GLY A 58 -0.81 2.69 -10.86
C GLY A 58 -1.75 2.11 -9.82
N GLY A 59 -1.43 0.98 -9.18
CA GLY A 59 -2.23 0.40 -8.11
C GLY A 59 -2.29 1.26 -6.84
N THR A 60 -1.36 2.21 -6.69
CA THR A 60 -1.34 3.20 -5.60
C THR A 60 -1.97 4.55 -5.99
N ILE A 61 -2.58 4.63 -7.18
CA ILE A 61 -3.27 5.83 -7.68
C ILE A 61 -4.75 5.44 -7.86
N GLY A 62 -5.62 5.90 -6.96
CA GLY A 62 -7.05 5.56 -6.92
C GLY A 62 -7.90 6.70 -6.38
N THR A 63 -9.00 6.38 -5.70
CA THR A 63 -9.87 7.34 -4.99
C THR A 63 -9.09 8.34 -4.12
N GLY A 64 -8.01 7.88 -3.48
CA GLY A 64 -7.17 8.67 -2.57
C GLY A 64 -6.60 9.93 -3.22
N LEU A 65 -6.21 9.88 -4.50
CA LEU A 65 -5.77 11.09 -5.19
C LEU A 65 -6.96 11.90 -5.73
N PHE A 66 -7.82 11.25 -6.53
CA PHE A 66 -8.79 11.96 -7.36
C PHE A 66 -10.03 12.47 -6.59
N MET A 67 -10.37 11.87 -5.45
CA MET A 67 -11.49 12.32 -4.61
C MET A 67 -11.00 12.94 -3.31
N ALA A 68 -10.12 12.27 -2.56
CA ALA A 68 -9.77 12.70 -1.20
C ALA A 68 -9.08 14.09 -1.15
N SER A 69 -8.43 14.50 -2.25
CA SER A 69 -7.89 15.85 -2.45
C SER A 69 -8.94 16.98 -2.30
N GLY A 70 -10.21 16.74 -2.65
CA GLY A 70 -11.27 17.73 -2.51
C GLY A 70 -11.61 18.00 -1.05
N LYS A 71 -11.82 16.92 -0.28
CA LYS A 71 -11.99 16.93 1.19
C LYS A 71 -10.79 17.55 1.90
N ALA A 72 -9.58 17.31 1.42
CA ALA A 72 -8.37 17.89 1.97
C ALA A 72 -8.35 19.42 1.86
N ILE A 73 -8.64 19.95 0.66
CA ILE A 73 -8.56 21.39 0.42
C ILE A 73 -9.72 22.12 1.09
N SER A 74 -10.96 21.59 1.05
CA SER A 74 -12.08 22.20 1.79
C SER A 74 -11.97 22.08 3.31
N GLY A 75 -11.26 21.07 3.83
CA GLY A 75 -11.05 20.85 5.27
C GLY A 75 -9.84 21.56 5.91
N ALA A 76 -8.84 22.00 5.13
CA ALA A 76 -7.64 22.68 5.64
C ALA A 76 -7.29 24.01 4.95
N GLY A 77 -7.96 24.36 3.86
CA GLY A 77 -7.51 25.38 2.92
C GLY A 77 -6.32 24.90 2.06
N PRO A 78 -5.89 25.71 1.07
CA PRO A 78 -4.93 25.26 0.08
C PRO A 78 -3.51 25.08 0.65
N GLY A 79 -3.06 25.98 1.53
CA GLY A 79 -1.79 25.84 2.23
C GLY A 79 -1.84 24.74 3.29
N GLY A 80 -2.95 24.63 4.02
CA GLY A 80 -3.11 23.59 5.05
C GLY A 80 -3.10 22.17 4.47
N ALA A 81 -3.76 21.97 3.33
CA ALA A 81 -3.70 20.71 2.59
C ALA A 81 -2.27 20.41 2.10
N LEU A 82 -1.59 21.41 1.50
CA LEU A 82 -0.22 21.25 1.00
C LEU A 82 0.77 20.85 2.11
N VAL A 83 0.67 21.47 3.29
CA VAL A 83 1.50 21.12 4.46
C VAL A 83 1.17 19.70 4.97
N SER A 84 -0.11 19.33 5.04
CA SER A 84 -0.52 17.98 5.45
C SER A 84 0.05 16.90 4.52
N TYR A 85 -0.11 17.06 3.20
CA TYR A 85 0.43 16.13 2.21
C TYR A 85 1.96 16.15 2.16
N GLY A 86 2.60 17.29 2.44
CA GLY A 86 4.07 17.38 2.58
C GLY A 86 4.60 16.56 3.74
N ILE A 87 4.01 16.71 4.93
CA ILE A 87 4.42 15.98 6.15
C ILE A 87 4.19 14.47 5.99
N VAL A 88 3.02 14.04 5.49
CA VAL A 88 2.75 12.61 5.24
C VAL A 88 3.62 12.08 4.09
N GLY A 89 3.93 12.90 3.08
CA GLY A 89 4.88 12.59 2.02
C GLY A 89 6.29 12.30 2.54
N ILE A 90 6.79 13.11 3.49
CA ILE A 90 8.08 12.87 4.16
C ILE A 90 8.01 11.59 5.02
N LEU A 91 6.90 11.38 5.75
CA LEU A 91 6.68 10.18 6.58
C LEU A 91 6.75 8.92 5.72
N ILE A 92 5.99 8.84 4.63
CA ILE A 92 5.97 7.65 3.77
C ILE A 92 7.26 7.49 2.97
N PHE A 93 7.99 8.57 2.65
CA PHE A 93 9.34 8.47 2.11
C PHE A 93 10.29 7.76 3.10
N CYS A 94 10.31 8.17 4.37
CA CYS A 94 11.11 7.50 5.41
C CYS A 94 10.73 6.02 5.59
N VAL A 95 9.43 5.70 5.63
CA VAL A 95 8.93 4.30 5.66
C VAL A 95 9.47 3.50 4.48
N MET A 96 9.43 4.07 3.27
CA MET A 96 9.86 3.36 2.06
C MET A 96 11.38 3.18 1.97
N MET A 97 12.18 4.10 2.52
CA MET A 97 13.62 3.86 2.65
C MET A 97 13.90 2.70 3.61
N SER A 98 13.28 2.70 4.79
CA SER A 98 13.42 1.68 5.84
C SER A 98 12.91 0.29 5.40
N LEU A 99 11.75 0.24 4.72
CA LEU A 99 11.23 -0.97 4.10
C LEU A 99 12.15 -1.47 2.98
N GLY A 100 12.70 -0.54 2.19
CA GLY A 100 13.58 -0.83 1.07
C GLY A 100 14.85 -1.58 1.48
N GLU A 101 15.48 -1.21 2.59
CA GLU A 101 16.66 -1.88 3.12
C GLU A 101 16.34 -3.31 3.59
N MET A 102 15.27 -3.49 4.36
CA MET A 102 14.83 -4.83 4.81
C MET A 102 14.41 -5.72 3.63
N ALA A 103 13.69 -5.19 2.64
CA ALA A 103 13.18 -5.95 1.50
C ALA A 103 14.22 -6.18 0.39
N ALA A 104 15.26 -5.36 0.29
CA ALA A 104 16.42 -5.64 -0.56
C ALA A 104 17.31 -6.73 0.06
N TYR A 105 17.47 -6.76 1.39
CA TYR A 105 18.26 -7.75 2.11
C TYR A 105 17.56 -9.12 2.23
N LEU A 106 16.25 -9.12 2.52
CA LEU A 106 15.44 -10.33 2.73
C LEU A 106 14.19 -10.30 1.83
N PRO A 107 14.32 -10.67 0.55
CA PRO A 107 13.25 -10.61 -0.44
C PRO A 107 12.25 -11.78 -0.30
N VAL A 108 11.43 -11.76 0.75
CA VAL A 108 10.43 -12.79 1.04
C VAL A 108 9.00 -12.32 0.79
N SER A 109 8.17 -13.20 0.23
CA SER A 109 6.72 -13.00 0.13
C SER A 109 6.11 -12.73 1.52
N GLY A 110 5.18 -11.78 1.62
CA GLY A 110 4.64 -11.32 2.91
C GLY A 110 5.45 -10.23 3.61
N SER A 111 6.70 -9.97 3.18
CA SER A 111 7.44 -8.72 3.43
C SER A 111 7.44 -8.26 4.90
N PHE A 112 6.99 -7.04 5.18
CA PHE A 112 6.97 -6.41 6.51
C PHE A 112 6.26 -7.23 7.60
N ALA A 113 5.23 -8.02 7.28
CA ALA A 113 4.62 -8.94 8.27
C ALA A 113 5.62 -10.02 8.70
N HIS A 114 6.39 -10.55 7.74
CA HIS A 114 7.50 -11.48 7.99
C HIS A 114 8.66 -10.79 8.74
N PHE A 115 8.99 -9.55 8.41
CA PHE A 115 10.04 -8.79 9.10
C PHE A 115 9.67 -8.52 10.57
N ALA A 116 8.43 -8.09 10.85
CA ALA A 116 7.95 -7.89 12.22
C ALA A 116 7.93 -9.21 13.02
N LYS A 117 7.53 -10.32 12.37
CA LYS A 117 7.58 -11.68 12.93
C LYS A 117 9.01 -12.14 13.28
N ARG A 118 10.02 -11.70 12.52
CA ARG A 118 11.42 -12.18 12.58
C ARG A 118 12.38 -11.29 13.37
N PHE A 119 12.14 -9.98 13.41
CA PHE A 119 13.01 -9.00 14.08
C PHE A 119 12.37 -8.33 15.30
N VAL A 120 11.10 -8.63 15.64
CA VAL A 120 10.42 -8.03 16.79
C VAL A 120 9.66 -9.08 17.62
N ASP A 121 8.50 -9.51 17.15
CA ASP A 121 7.59 -10.41 17.88
C ASP A 121 6.64 -11.12 16.90
N PRO A 122 6.46 -12.45 16.97
CA PRO A 122 5.52 -13.16 16.13
C PRO A 122 4.06 -12.65 16.20
N SER A 123 3.64 -12.08 17.33
CA SER A 123 2.33 -11.45 17.50
C SER A 123 2.22 -10.11 16.79
N LEU A 124 3.33 -9.39 16.63
CA LEU A 124 3.38 -8.15 15.86
C LEU A 124 3.28 -8.46 14.37
N GLY A 125 3.96 -9.50 13.88
CA GLY A 125 3.78 -9.99 12.51
C GLY A 125 2.37 -10.50 12.22
N PHE A 126 1.77 -11.26 13.15
CA PHE A 126 0.37 -11.69 13.09
C PHE A 126 -0.60 -10.50 12.97
N MET A 127 -0.48 -9.54 13.89
CA MET A 127 -1.27 -8.31 13.90
C MET A 127 -1.11 -7.55 12.56
N LEU A 128 0.14 -7.33 12.14
CA LEU A 128 0.47 -6.52 10.98
C LEU A 128 -0.10 -7.09 9.68
N GLY A 129 0.00 -8.42 9.47
CA GLY A 129 -0.57 -9.08 8.30
C GLY A 129 -2.10 -9.04 8.27
N TRP A 130 -2.77 -9.26 9.41
CA TRP A 130 -4.22 -9.18 9.50
C TRP A 130 -4.76 -7.75 9.31
N ILE A 131 -4.10 -6.74 9.91
CA ILE A 131 -4.42 -5.32 9.65
C ILE A 131 -4.24 -5.00 8.17
N TYR A 132 -3.15 -5.44 7.54
CA TYR A 132 -2.87 -5.15 6.14
C TYR A 132 -3.87 -5.81 5.17
N TRP A 133 -4.33 -7.04 5.48
CA TRP A 133 -5.43 -7.65 4.74
C TRP A 133 -6.74 -6.84 4.87
N VAL A 134 -7.09 -6.41 6.08
CA VAL A 134 -8.29 -5.57 6.31
C VAL A 134 -8.16 -4.20 5.63
N ASN A 135 -6.98 -3.57 5.66
CA ASN A 135 -6.67 -2.31 5.00
C ASN A 135 -7.07 -2.33 3.52
N TRP A 136 -6.53 -3.29 2.76
CA TRP A 136 -6.83 -3.43 1.34
C TRP A 136 -8.24 -3.96 1.07
N SER A 137 -8.78 -4.84 1.93
CA SER A 137 -10.15 -5.37 1.76
C SER A 137 -11.22 -4.28 1.92
N ILE A 138 -11.04 -3.35 2.87
CA ILE A 138 -11.88 -2.16 2.99
C ILE A 138 -11.55 -1.17 1.86
N GLY A 139 -10.29 -1.07 1.43
CA GLY A 139 -9.89 -0.32 0.23
C GLY A 139 -10.70 -0.69 -1.02
N VAL A 140 -10.97 -1.98 -1.24
CA VAL A 140 -11.89 -2.44 -2.31
C VAL A 140 -13.29 -1.83 -2.15
N ALA A 141 -13.85 -1.80 -0.93
CA ALA A 141 -15.14 -1.16 -0.67
C ALA A 141 -15.11 0.38 -0.89
N VAL A 142 -13.98 1.03 -0.61
CA VAL A 142 -13.80 2.46 -0.91
C VAL A 142 -13.81 2.72 -2.42
N GLU A 143 -13.02 1.97 -3.21
CA GLU A 143 -12.99 2.12 -4.67
C GLU A 143 -14.35 1.83 -5.31
N LEU A 144 -15.08 0.81 -4.82
CA LEU A 144 -16.46 0.50 -5.23
C LEU A 144 -17.48 1.60 -4.87
N THR A 145 -17.22 2.36 -3.81
CA THR A 145 -18.03 3.54 -3.42
C THR A 145 -17.67 4.74 -4.30
N GLY A 146 -16.39 4.96 -4.57
CA GLY A 146 -15.91 6.00 -5.50
C GLY A 146 -16.45 5.81 -6.92
N VAL A 147 -16.46 4.58 -7.43
CA VAL A 147 -17.08 4.22 -8.71
C VAL A 147 -18.56 4.64 -8.74
N ALA A 148 -19.32 4.39 -7.68
CA ALA A 148 -20.71 4.83 -7.61
C ALA A 148 -20.85 6.36 -7.62
N MET A 149 -20.00 7.08 -6.86
CA MET A 149 -19.99 8.56 -6.85
C MET A 149 -19.66 9.17 -8.22
N ILE A 150 -18.78 8.53 -9.01
CA ILE A 150 -18.47 8.96 -10.38
C ILE A 150 -19.61 8.59 -11.34
N MET A 151 -20.27 7.45 -11.18
CA MET A 151 -21.44 7.10 -12.01
C MET A 151 -22.67 8.00 -11.73
N GLU A 152 -22.84 8.50 -10.50
CA GLU A 152 -23.84 9.53 -10.14
C GLU A 152 -23.67 10.84 -10.92
N TYR A 153 -22.48 11.15 -11.44
CA TYR A 153 -22.27 12.35 -12.27
C TYR A 153 -23.02 12.22 -13.63
N TRP A 154 -22.95 11.06 -14.28
CA TRP A 154 -23.64 10.81 -15.56
C TRP A 154 -25.08 10.32 -15.42
N VAL A 155 -25.37 9.42 -14.46
CA VAL A 155 -26.66 8.69 -14.39
C VAL A 155 -27.25 8.73 -12.98
N LYS A 156 -27.88 9.87 -12.65
CA LYS A 156 -28.54 10.14 -11.35
C LYS A 156 -29.82 9.33 -11.10
N SER A 157 -30.37 8.67 -12.12
CA SER A 157 -31.60 7.88 -12.05
C SER A 157 -31.40 6.45 -11.57
N ILE A 158 -30.15 5.96 -11.50
CA ILE A 158 -29.82 4.60 -11.05
C ILE A 158 -29.21 4.68 -9.64
N PRO A 159 -29.75 3.95 -8.64
CA PRO A 159 -29.22 3.97 -7.28
C PRO A 159 -27.75 3.57 -7.20
N SER A 160 -26.96 4.32 -6.43
CA SER A 160 -25.51 4.21 -6.29
C SER A 160 -25.02 2.77 -6.03
N VAL A 161 -25.73 2.03 -5.19
CA VAL A 161 -25.45 0.62 -4.87
C VAL A 161 -25.42 -0.30 -6.09
N VAL A 162 -26.19 -0.01 -7.15
CA VAL A 162 -26.19 -0.80 -8.40
C VAL A 162 -24.83 -0.70 -9.10
N TRP A 163 -24.22 0.48 -9.12
CA TRP A 163 -22.88 0.69 -9.68
C TRP A 163 -21.80 -0.03 -8.87
N SER A 164 -21.89 -0.02 -7.54
CA SER A 164 -21.00 -0.81 -6.67
C SER A 164 -21.18 -2.32 -6.89
N ILE A 165 -22.39 -2.83 -7.11
CA ILE A 165 -22.65 -4.25 -7.42
C ILE A 165 -22.03 -4.63 -8.79
N ILE A 166 -22.27 -3.83 -9.84
CA ILE A 166 -21.74 -4.05 -11.18
C ILE A 166 -20.19 -4.07 -11.14
N CYS A 167 -19.58 -3.11 -10.44
CA CYS A 167 -18.14 -3.03 -10.32
C CYS A 167 -17.57 -4.19 -9.50
N LEU A 168 -18.22 -4.62 -8.41
CA LEU A 168 -17.77 -5.79 -7.63
C LEU A 168 -17.81 -7.07 -8.48
N PHE A 169 -18.87 -7.26 -9.27
CA PHE A 169 -18.97 -8.38 -10.21
C PHE A 169 -17.83 -8.37 -11.25
N LEU A 170 -17.51 -7.19 -11.81
CA LEU A 170 -16.37 -7.02 -12.72
C LEU A 170 -15.03 -7.39 -12.04
N LEU A 171 -14.78 -6.93 -10.81
CA LEU A 171 -13.56 -7.24 -10.06
C LEU A 171 -13.44 -8.75 -9.77
N VAL A 172 -14.54 -9.40 -9.39
CA VAL A 172 -14.59 -10.87 -9.22
C VAL A 172 -14.26 -11.57 -10.55
N LEU A 173 -14.88 -11.15 -11.66
CA LEU A 173 -14.66 -11.75 -12.97
C LEU A 173 -13.18 -11.67 -13.40
N ILE A 174 -12.55 -10.49 -13.26
CA ILE A 174 -11.13 -10.30 -13.59
C ILE A 174 -10.24 -11.21 -12.73
N ASN A 175 -10.44 -11.22 -11.41
CA ASN A 175 -9.60 -11.97 -10.47
C ASN A 175 -9.80 -13.50 -10.52
N VAL A 176 -10.91 -13.99 -11.08
CA VAL A 176 -11.20 -15.43 -11.19
C VAL A 176 -10.75 -16.02 -12.53
N PHE A 177 -10.69 -15.23 -13.62
CA PHE A 177 -10.52 -15.78 -14.98
C PHE A 177 -9.21 -15.42 -15.72
N SER A 178 -8.47 -14.34 -15.39
CA SER A 178 -7.22 -14.03 -16.14
C SER A 178 -6.14 -13.27 -15.37
N VAL A 179 -5.16 -14.01 -14.83
CA VAL A 179 -3.94 -13.43 -14.22
C VAL A 179 -2.97 -12.87 -15.28
N LYS A 180 -2.89 -13.49 -16.46
CA LYS A 180 -1.97 -13.06 -17.53
C LYS A 180 -2.45 -11.82 -18.29
N GLY A 181 -3.74 -11.73 -18.59
CA GLY A 181 -4.31 -10.55 -19.27
C GLY A 181 -4.28 -9.31 -18.39
N TYR A 182 -4.53 -9.48 -17.08
CA TYR A 182 -4.44 -8.40 -16.09
C TYR A 182 -3.11 -7.63 -16.15
N GLY A 183 -1.96 -8.31 -16.18
CA GLY A 183 -0.65 -7.66 -16.11
C GLY A 183 -0.35 -6.69 -17.27
N GLU A 184 -0.84 -6.96 -18.47
CA GLU A 184 -0.69 -6.07 -19.63
C GLU A 184 -1.75 -4.95 -19.62
N ILE A 185 -3.00 -5.26 -19.23
CA ILE A 185 -4.08 -4.25 -19.10
C ILE A 185 -3.71 -3.21 -18.03
N GLU A 186 -3.26 -3.65 -16.86
CA GLU A 186 -2.88 -2.79 -15.74
C GLU A 186 -1.65 -1.95 -16.07
N TYR A 187 -0.71 -2.46 -16.87
CA TYR A 187 0.41 -1.68 -17.40
C TYR A 187 -0.08 -0.47 -18.22
N TRP A 188 -1.01 -0.68 -19.16
CA TRP A 188 -1.53 0.39 -20.02
C TRP A 188 -2.43 1.37 -19.24
N ILE A 189 -3.31 0.89 -18.36
CA ILE A 189 -4.11 1.75 -17.48
C ILE A 189 -3.19 2.61 -16.60
N SER A 190 -2.17 2.00 -15.98
CA SER A 190 -1.21 2.72 -15.13
C SER A 190 -0.43 3.79 -15.91
N PHE A 191 -0.08 3.54 -17.17
CA PHE A 191 0.53 4.55 -18.04
C PHE A 191 -0.42 5.74 -18.29
N VAL A 192 -1.70 5.47 -18.58
CA VAL A 192 -2.73 6.52 -18.72
C VAL A 192 -2.88 7.33 -17.44
N LYS A 193 -2.94 6.71 -16.24
CA LYS A 193 -2.99 7.43 -14.94
C LYS A 193 -1.89 8.50 -14.82
N VAL A 194 -0.65 8.10 -15.10
CA VAL A 194 0.53 8.98 -14.99
C VAL A 194 0.46 10.11 -16.02
N LEU A 195 0.14 9.79 -17.28
CA LEU A 195 0.00 10.77 -18.35
C LEU A 195 -1.10 11.81 -18.03
N THR A 196 -2.24 11.37 -17.51
CA THR A 196 -3.35 12.24 -17.12
C THR A 196 -2.96 13.20 -16.00
N ILE A 197 -2.17 12.78 -15.01
CA ILE A 197 -1.69 13.69 -13.94
C ILE A 197 -0.71 14.74 -14.51
N ILE A 198 0.15 14.35 -15.45
CA ILE A 198 1.07 15.29 -16.13
C ILE A 198 0.28 16.32 -16.96
N VAL A 199 -0.70 15.87 -17.75
CA VAL A 199 -1.59 16.76 -18.54
C VAL A 199 -2.41 17.67 -17.61
N PHE A 200 -2.93 17.15 -16.49
CA PHE A 200 -3.65 17.93 -15.49
C PHE A 200 -2.78 19.05 -14.89
N ILE A 201 -1.52 18.79 -14.55
CA ILE A 201 -0.60 19.81 -14.03
C ILE A 201 -0.35 20.89 -15.09
N ILE A 202 -0.12 20.51 -16.35
CA ILE A 202 0.09 21.46 -17.46
C ILE A 202 -1.15 22.34 -17.66
N VAL A 203 -2.34 21.73 -17.79
CA VAL A 203 -3.61 22.45 -17.95
C VAL A 203 -3.90 23.35 -16.75
N GLY A 204 -3.65 22.88 -15.53
CA GLY A 204 -3.81 23.67 -14.32
C GLY A 204 -2.86 24.87 -14.22
N ILE A 205 -1.67 24.82 -14.82
CA ILE A 205 -0.78 25.99 -14.97
C ILE A 205 -1.37 26.96 -16.01
N CYS A 206 -1.88 26.45 -17.13
CA CYS A 206 -2.52 27.28 -18.16
C CYS A 206 -3.81 27.97 -17.66
N VAL A 207 -4.62 27.30 -16.84
CA VAL A 207 -5.79 27.93 -16.20
C VAL A 207 -5.34 28.98 -15.19
N ASN A 208 -4.39 28.65 -14.30
CA ASN A 208 -3.95 29.58 -13.25
C ASN A 208 -3.30 30.87 -13.80
N THR A 209 -2.66 30.78 -14.97
CA THR A 209 -2.05 31.94 -15.66
C THR A 209 -3.04 32.75 -16.49
N GLY A 210 -4.24 32.25 -16.76
CA GLY A 210 -5.21 32.84 -17.71
C GLY A 210 -4.99 32.44 -19.18
N ALA A 211 -4.00 31.60 -19.48
CA ALA A 211 -3.64 31.19 -20.84
C ALA A 211 -4.74 30.38 -21.56
N THR A 212 -5.74 29.87 -20.84
CA THR A 212 -6.95 29.24 -21.41
C THR A 212 -8.07 30.26 -21.76
N GLY A 213 -7.78 31.56 -21.72
CA GLY A 213 -8.78 32.62 -21.95
C GLY A 213 -9.64 32.97 -20.74
N GLY A 214 -9.28 32.48 -19.54
CA GLY A 214 -9.89 32.85 -18.27
C GLY A 214 -9.12 33.96 -17.55
N GLU A 215 -9.64 34.41 -16.41
CA GLU A 215 -8.95 35.37 -15.54
C GLU A 215 -7.64 34.80 -14.97
N HIS A 216 -6.66 35.66 -14.74
CA HIS A 216 -5.40 35.28 -14.10
C HIS A 216 -5.62 35.03 -12.59
N ILE A 217 -5.64 33.76 -12.19
CA ILE A 217 -5.91 33.36 -10.80
C ILE A 217 -4.67 33.59 -9.91
N GLY A 218 -3.46 33.36 -10.44
CA GLY A 218 -2.19 33.66 -9.78
C GLY A 218 -1.99 32.88 -8.48
N VAL A 219 -2.17 33.55 -7.34
CA VAL A 219 -2.19 32.95 -5.98
C VAL A 219 -3.42 33.38 -5.16
N SER A 220 -4.43 33.98 -5.81
CA SER A 220 -5.61 34.58 -5.14
C SER A 220 -6.32 33.62 -4.17
N ASN A 221 -6.42 32.33 -4.51
CA ASN A 221 -7.04 31.32 -3.65
C ASN A 221 -6.30 31.08 -2.32
N PHE A 222 -5.01 31.42 -2.21
CA PHE A 222 -4.24 31.43 -0.96
C PHE A 222 -4.43 32.72 -0.13
N HIS A 223 -5.09 33.74 -0.70
CA HIS A 223 -5.37 35.05 -0.08
C HIS A 223 -6.87 35.32 0.13
N LEU A 224 -7.71 34.28 0.06
CA LEU A 224 -9.11 34.33 0.49
C LEU A 224 -9.22 34.64 2.00
N ALA A 225 -10.43 34.85 2.50
CA ALA A 225 -10.67 35.04 3.94
C ALA A 225 -10.06 33.87 4.76
N GLY A 226 -9.29 34.18 5.80
CA GLY A 226 -8.50 33.18 6.56
C GLY A 226 -7.16 32.78 5.91
N GLY A 227 -6.86 33.27 4.70
CA GLY A 227 -5.61 33.05 3.98
C GLY A 227 -5.37 31.59 3.59
N ALA A 228 -4.11 31.19 3.55
CA ALA A 228 -3.70 29.83 3.16
C ALA A 228 -4.03 28.75 4.21
N PHE A 229 -4.34 29.16 5.45
CA PHE A 229 -4.58 28.29 6.61
C PHE A 229 -5.86 28.68 7.38
N PRO A 230 -7.04 28.73 6.72
CA PRO A 230 -8.28 29.28 7.28
C PRO A 230 -8.80 28.51 8.52
N PHE A 231 -8.34 27.27 8.73
CA PHE A 231 -8.68 26.43 9.87
C PHE A 231 -7.48 26.17 10.82
N GLY A 232 -6.38 26.92 10.64
CA GLY A 232 -5.17 26.83 11.44
C GLY A 232 -4.55 25.42 11.50
N PHE A 233 -3.87 25.12 12.61
CA PHE A 233 -3.23 23.82 12.84
C PHE A 233 -4.24 22.65 12.85
N LEU A 234 -5.45 22.85 13.39
CA LEU A 234 -6.47 21.79 13.43
C LEU A 234 -6.95 21.40 12.03
N GLY A 235 -7.03 22.35 11.09
CA GLY A 235 -7.27 22.07 9.67
C GLY A 235 -6.23 21.14 9.07
N ILE A 236 -4.93 21.49 9.22
CA ILE A 236 -3.80 20.64 8.80
C ILE A 236 -3.93 19.25 9.41
N PHE A 237 -4.21 19.19 10.72
CA PHE A 237 -4.28 17.94 11.47
C PHE A 237 -5.44 17.03 11.00
N ASN A 238 -6.63 17.58 10.75
CA ASN A 238 -7.78 16.84 10.20
C ASN A 238 -7.47 16.18 8.85
N VAL A 239 -6.59 16.77 8.06
CA VAL A 239 -6.25 16.28 6.72
C VAL A 239 -5.17 15.21 6.74
N PHE A 240 -4.44 14.98 7.84
CA PHE A 240 -3.44 13.91 7.92
C PHE A 240 -4.02 12.51 7.62
N ILE A 241 -5.23 12.21 8.10
CA ILE A 241 -5.95 10.97 7.76
C ILE A 241 -6.26 10.89 6.26
N THR A 242 -6.74 11.99 5.68
CA THR A 242 -7.09 12.07 4.26
C THR A 242 -5.84 11.93 3.36
N ALA A 243 -4.72 12.52 3.77
CA ALA A 243 -3.43 12.36 3.12
C ALA A 243 -2.85 10.95 3.30
N ALA A 244 -2.94 10.36 4.50
CA ALA A 244 -2.51 8.98 4.74
C ALA A 244 -3.28 7.98 3.87
N PHE A 245 -4.59 8.16 3.68
CA PHE A 245 -5.35 7.38 2.70
C PHE A 245 -4.79 7.52 1.28
N SER A 246 -4.39 8.73 0.89
CA SER A 246 -3.85 9.02 -0.44
C SER A 246 -2.51 8.34 -0.70
N PHE A 247 -1.68 8.12 0.32
CA PHE A 247 -0.36 7.50 0.21
C PHE A 247 -0.35 5.97 0.50
N ASN A 248 -1.48 5.37 0.87
CA ASN A 248 -1.60 3.93 1.10
C ASN A 248 -1.17 3.10 -0.13
N GLY A 249 -0.59 1.94 0.12
CA GLY A 249 -0.26 0.95 -0.91
C GLY A 249 1.11 1.12 -1.55
N VAL A 250 1.88 2.19 -1.30
CA VAL A 250 3.25 2.31 -1.84
C VAL A 250 4.21 1.25 -1.26
N GLU A 251 3.88 0.73 -0.07
CA GLU A 251 4.53 -0.44 0.53
C GLU A 251 4.34 -1.76 -0.26
N ILE A 252 3.50 -1.80 -1.30
CA ILE A 252 3.36 -2.96 -2.22
C ILE A 252 4.70 -3.36 -2.86
N VAL A 253 5.62 -2.41 -3.06
CA VAL A 253 6.99 -2.67 -3.52
C VAL A 253 7.68 -3.71 -2.62
N GLY A 254 7.47 -3.65 -1.31
CA GLY A 254 8.00 -4.61 -0.35
C GLY A 254 7.42 -6.02 -0.53
N ILE A 255 6.14 -6.15 -0.87
CA ILE A 255 5.48 -7.45 -1.12
C ILE A 255 5.97 -8.05 -2.44
N THR A 256 6.06 -7.23 -3.49
CA THR A 256 6.55 -7.65 -4.80
C THR A 256 8.05 -7.93 -4.86
N ALA A 257 8.82 -7.57 -3.82
CA ALA A 257 10.24 -7.89 -3.71
C ALA A 257 10.51 -9.40 -3.83
N GLY A 258 9.68 -10.23 -3.19
CA GLY A 258 9.77 -11.70 -3.27
C GLY A 258 9.36 -12.31 -4.62
N GLU A 259 8.78 -11.52 -5.53
CA GLU A 259 8.47 -11.91 -6.91
C GLU A 259 9.50 -11.35 -7.92
N SER A 260 10.49 -10.57 -7.48
CA SER A 260 11.47 -9.92 -8.35
C SER A 260 12.58 -10.87 -8.83
N GLN A 261 13.04 -10.68 -10.08
CA GLN A 261 14.14 -11.47 -10.66
C GLN A 261 15.51 -11.14 -10.03
N ASN A 262 15.77 -9.85 -9.78
CA ASN A 262 16.92 -9.35 -9.02
C ASN A 262 16.42 -8.30 -8.01
N PRO A 263 16.08 -8.69 -6.77
CA PRO A 263 15.59 -7.76 -5.75
C PRO A 263 16.66 -6.78 -5.26
N HIS A 264 17.94 -7.20 -5.19
CA HIS A 264 19.06 -6.36 -4.75
C HIS A 264 19.20 -5.09 -5.61
N LYS A 265 18.97 -5.18 -6.93
CA LYS A 265 18.94 -4.02 -7.84
C LYS A 265 17.55 -3.38 -7.98
N THR A 266 16.48 -4.19 -7.99
CA THR A 266 15.11 -3.69 -8.30
C THR A 266 14.45 -2.96 -7.14
N VAL A 267 14.55 -3.46 -5.91
CA VAL A 267 13.87 -2.85 -4.75
C VAL A 267 14.43 -1.44 -4.47
N PRO A 268 15.75 -1.19 -4.42
CA PRO A 268 16.28 0.14 -4.18
C PRO A 268 15.96 1.12 -5.32
N ALA A 269 15.86 0.64 -6.56
CA ALA A 269 15.44 1.45 -7.69
C ALA A 269 13.97 1.89 -7.58
N ALA A 270 13.07 0.97 -7.21
CA ALA A 270 11.66 1.29 -6.97
C ALA A 270 11.46 2.24 -5.77
N VAL A 271 12.20 2.03 -4.69
CA VAL A 271 12.20 2.89 -3.49
C VAL A 271 12.65 4.32 -3.84
N LYS A 272 13.74 4.49 -4.58
CA LYS A 272 14.20 5.82 -5.04
C LYS A 272 13.20 6.54 -5.95
N GLN A 273 12.32 5.83 -6.65
CA GLN A 273 11.24 6.45 -7.43
C GLN A 273 10.12 7.03 -6.55
N VAL A 274 9.93 6.56 -5.31
CA VAL A 274 8.83 6.99 -4.45
C VAL A 274 8.84 8.51 -4.22
N PHE A 275 10.02 9.13 -4.08
CA PHE A 275 10.16 10.59 -3.98
C PHE A 275 9.48 11.33 -5.14
N PHE A 276 9.75 10.92 -6.38
CA PHE A 276 9.17 11.53 -7.57
C PHE A 276 7.66 11.29 -7.66
N ARG A 277 7.17 10.14 -7.19
CA ARG A 277 5.72 9.83 -7.09
C ARG A 277 5.03 10.72 -6.06
N ILE A 278 5.64 10.95 -4.90
CA ILE A 278 5.13 11.87 -3.87
C ILE A 278 5.00 13.28 -4.44
N VAL A 279 6.07 13.81 -5.02
CA VAL A 279 6.10 15.18 -5.55
C VAL A 279 5.13 15.34 -6.72
N LEU A 280 5.19 14.46 -7.72
CA LEU A 280 4.39 14.58 -8.94
C LEU A 280 2.90 14.33 -8.72
N PHE A 281 2.54 13.23 -8.05
CA PHE A 281 1.14 12.83 -7.96
C PHE A 281 0.39 13.53 -6.83
N TYR A 282 1.07 13.96 -5.76
CA TYR A 282 0.39 14.49 -4.57
C TYR A 282 0.71 15.95 -4.33
N ILE A 283 1.99 16.32 -4.19
CA ILE A 283 2.36 17.72 -3.86
C ILE A 283 1.99 18.67 -4.99
N LEU A 284 2.36 18.37 -6.24
CA LEU A 284 2.00 19.21 -7.39
C LEU A 284 0.50 19.19 -7.67
N SER A 285 -0.18 18.05 -7.54
CA SER A 285 -1.64 18.02 -7.74
C SER A 285 -2.41 18.84 -6.69
N ILE A 286 -2.09 18.70 -5.39
CA ILE A 286 -2.70 19.50 -4.33
C ILE A 286 -2.41 21.00 -4.51
N LEU A 287 -1.17 21.35 -4.88
CA LEU A 287 -0.81 22.73 -5.22
C LEU A 287 -1.65 23.26 -6.40
N ILE A 288 -1.74 22.53 -7.50
CA ILE A 288 -2.49 22.96 -8.69
C ILE A 288 -3.99 23.10 -8.41
N ILE A 289 -4.59 22.19 -7.64
CA ILE A 289 -6.01 22.33 -7.23
C ILE A 289 -6.16 23.56 -6.32
N GLY A 290 -5.31 23.71 -5.29
CA GLY A 290 -5.38 24.81 -4.32
C GLY A 290 -5.08 26.19 -4.91
N LEU A 291 -4.32 26.26 -6.02
CA LEU A 291 -4.12 27.48 -6.79
C LEU A 291 -5.37 27.84 -7.62
N ASN A 292 -6.02 26.84 -8.25
CA ASN A 292 -7.10 27.08 -9.22
C ASN A 292 -8.52 27.11 -8.62
N ILE A 293 -8.79 26.34 -7.57
CA ILE A 293 -10.13 26.15 -6.99
C ILE A 293 -10.18 26.76 -5.57
N PRO A 294 -11.14 27.67 -5.27
CA PRO A 294 -11.28 28.24 -3.94
C PRO A 294 -11.71 27.16 -2.93
N TYR A 295 -11.12 27.13 -1.74
CA TYR A 295 -11.44 26.10 -0.74
C TYR A 295 -12.90 26.13 -0.24
N THR A 296 -13.61 27.24 -0.50
CA THR A 296 -15.02 27.46 -0.16
C THR A 296 -16.01 26.90 -1.19
N ASP A 297 -15.54 26.44 -2.36
CA ASP A 297 -16.34 25.95 -3.48
C ASP A 297 -17.34 24.85 -3.04
N PRO A 298 -18.63 24.89 -3.46
CA PRO A 298 -19.61 23.86 -3.12
C PRO A 298 -19.32 22.48 -3.71
N ASP A 299 -18.64 22.39 -4.85
CA ASP A 299 -18.35 21.13 -5.54
C ASP A 299 -17.17 20.39 -4.88
N LEU A 300 -16.36 21.06 -4.03
CA LEU A 300 -15.29 20.47 -3.21
C LEU A 300 -15.81 19.65 -2.02
N LEU A 301 -16.52 18.56 -2.33
CA LEU A 301 -16.79 17.45 -1.40
C LEU A 301 -17.52 17.84 -0.10
N LYS A 302 -18.45 18.80 -0.17
CA LYS A 302 -19.40 19.04 0.92
C LYS A 302 -20.30 17.82 1.09
N GLY A 303 -20.21 17.17 2.25
CA GLY A 303 -20.87 15.87 2.55
C GLY A 303 -22.40 15.94 2.73
N SER A 304 -23.07 16.78 1.95
CA SER A 304 -24.48 17.16 2.12
C SER A 304 -25.19 17.23 0.76
N GLY A 305 -25.90 16.15 0.40
CA GLY A 305 -26.89 16.09 -0.69
C GLY A 305 -26.38 16.15 -2.14
N ASN A 306 -25.30 16.88 -2.42
CA ASN A 306 -24.78 17.03 -3.79
C ASN A 306 -23.86 15.88 -4.21
N VAL A 307 -23.88 15.55 -5.51
CA VAL A 307 -22.93 14.62 -6.13
C VAL A 307 -21.53 15.20 -6.01
N ALA A 308 -20.63 14.47 -5.34
CA ALA A 308 -19.27 14.93 -5.07
C ALA A 308 -18.39 14.89 -6.33
N VAL A 309 -17.88 16.05 -6.74
CA VAL A 309 -17.09 16.19 -7.97
C VAL A 309 -15.60 16.06 -7.67
N SER A 310 -14.85 15.38 -8.54
CA SER A 310 -13.38 15.36 -8.43
C SER A 310 -12.81 16.75 -8.72
N PRO A 311 -11.92 17.31 -7.87
CA PRO A 311 -11.32 18.62 -8.11
C PRO A 311 -10.52 18.68 -9.42
N PHE A 312 -10.03 17.53 -9.91
CA PHE A 312 -9.36 17.44 -11.20
C PHE A 312 -10.29 17.89 -12.34
N THR A 313 -11.54 17.43 -12.32
CA THR A 313 -12.54 17.78 -13.35
C THR A 313 -12.97 19.24 -13.25
N LEU A 314 -12.96 19.84 -12.04
CA LEU A 314 -13.25 21.27 -11.84
C LEU A 314 -12.20 22.17 -12.53
N VAL A 315 -10.93 21.78 -12.53
CA VAL A 315 -9.87 22.51 -13.25
C VAL A 315 -10.04 22.37 -14.77
N PHE A 316 -10.35 21.17 -15.29
CA PHE A 316 -10.66 20.99 -16.72
C PHE A 316 -11.91 21.78 -17.15
N LYS A 317 -12.93 21.86 -16.30
CA LYS A 317 -14.13 22.70 -16.48
C LYS A 317 -13.76 24.19 -16.52
N LYS A 318 -12.83 24.66 -15.67
CA LYS A 318 -12.28 26.03 -15.72
C LYS A 318 -11.41 26.30 -16.96
N ALA A 319 -10.83 25.27 -17.58
CA ALA A 319 -10.11 25.40 -18.86
C ALA A 319 -11.03 25.60 -20.09
N GLY A 320 -12.35 25.72 -19.90
CA GLY A 320 -13.34 25.85 -20.98
C GLY A 320 -13.65 24.55 -21.73
N ALA A 321 -12.90 23.47 -21.46
CA ALA A 321 -13.07 22.18 -22.10
C ALA A 321 -14.10 21.31 -21.36
N SER A 322 -15.39 21.56 -21.60
CA SER A 322 -16.49 20.77 -21.00
C SER A 322 -16.33 19.26 -21.20
N TRP A 323 -16.04 18.83 -22.43
CA TRP A 323 -15.76 17.43 -22.78
C TRP A 323 -14.56 16.82 -22.02
N ALA A 324 -13.61 17.65 -21.57
CA ALA A 324 -12.44 17.17 -20.82
C ALA A 324 -12.79 16.86 -19.36
N ALA A 325 -13.86 17.44 -18.80
CA ALA A 325 -14.39 17.01 -17.51
C ALA A 325 -14.99 15.59 -17.60
N ASP A 326 -15.71 15.28 -18.68
CA ASP A 326 -16.26 13.94 -18.94
C ASP A 326 -15.15 12.91 -19.19
N LEU A 327 -14.14 13.26 -20.00
CA LEU A 327 -12.96 12.42 -20.21
C LEU A 327 -12.19 12.18 -18.89
N MET A 328 -12.02 13.21 -18.07
CA MET A 328 -11.35 13.08 -16.77
C MET A 328 -12.15 12.17 -15.83
N ASN A 329 -13.48 12.30 -15.76
CA ASN A 329 -14.33 11.35 -15.02
C ASN A 329 -14.21 9.92 -15.55
N ALA A 330 -14.14 9.70 -16.86
CA ALA A 330 -13.93 8.38 -17.45
C ALA A 330 -12.57 7.77 -17.07
N ILE A 331 -11.51 8.58 -17.06
CA ILE A 331 -10.18 8.14 -16.60
C ILE A 331 -10.18 7.83 -15.10
N ILE A 332 -10.88 8.63 -14.29
CA ILE A 332 -11.05 8.38 -12.85
C ILE A 332 -11.81 7.06 -12.61
N LEU A 333 -12.89 6.80 -13.34
CA LEU A 333 -13.65 5.55 -13.26
C LEU A 333 -12.76 4.33 -13.54
N ILE A 334 -12.02 4.34 -14.66
CA ILE A 334 -11.07 3.28 -15.03
C ILE A 334 -9.98 3.13 -13.98
N THR A 335 -9.51 4.25 -13.43
CA THR A 335 -8.49 4.28 -12.37
C THR A 335 -8.96 3.57 -11.11
N MET A 336 -10.20 3.82 -10.67
CA MET A 336 -10.78 3.21 -9.47
C MET A 336 -10.98 1.70 -9.65
N ILE A 337 -11.43 1.27 -10.84
CA ILE A 337 -11.54 -0.15 -11.18
C ILE A 337 -10.18 -0.85 -11.09
N SER A 338 -9.12 -0.23 -11.62
CA SER A 338 -7.75 -0.79 -11.56
C SER A 338 -7.15 -0.79 -10.14
N ALA A 339 -7.41 0.25 -9.34
CA ALA A 339 -7.01 0.32 -7.94
C ALA A 339 -7.75 -0.74 -7.09
N GLY A 340 -9.07 -0.87 -7.25
CA GLY A 340 -9.87 -1.92 -6.62
C GLY A 340 -9.42 -3.32 -7.01
N ASN A 341 -9.06 -3.52 -8.29
CA ASN A 341 -8.50 -4.80 -8.75
C ASN A 341 -7.14 -5.10 -8.11
N SER A 342 -6.25 -4.10 -8.02
CA SER A 342 -4.97 -4.19 -7.31
C SER A 342 -5.16 -4.49 -5.81
N GLY A 343 -6.25 -4.01 -5.20
CA GLY A 343 -6.64 -4.33 -3.84
C GLY A 343 -7.14 -5.77 -3.65
N VAL A 344 -7.96 -6.30 -4.57
CA VAL A 344 -8.37 -7.72 -4.55
C VAL A 344 -7.17 -8.64 -4.78
N TYR A 345 -6.27 -8.27 -5.70
CA TYR A 345 -5.01 -8.97 -5.92
C TYR A 345 -4.16 -9.00 -4.63
N SER A 346 -3.84 -7.84 -4.05
CA SER A 346 -2.97 -7.72 -2.88
C SER A 346 -3.54 -8.43 -1.64
N SER A 347 -4.83 -8.23 -1.36
CA SER A 347 -5.52 -8.87 -0.23
C SER A 347 -5.52 -10.39 -0.36
N SER A 348 -5.84 -10.93 -1.54
CA SER A 348 -5.91 -12.38 -1.75
C SER A 348 -4.55 -13.07 -1.64
N ARG A 349 -3.44 -12.37 -1.94
CA ARG A 349 -2.07 -12.86 -1.69
C ARG A 349 -1.68 -12.74 -0.22
N THR A 350 -2.04 -11.63 0.45
CA THR A 350 -1.79 -11.46 1.90
C THR A 350 -2.50 -12.55 2.71
N LEU A 351 -3.77 -12.84 2.42
CA LEU A 351 -4.55 -13.86 3.13
C LEU A 351 -4.11 -15.30 2.78
N LEU A 352 -3.63 -15.54 1.55
CA LEU A 352 -2.95 -16.79 1.21
C LEU A 352 -1.66 -16.95 2.05
N ALA A 353 -0.79 -15.93 2.09
CA ALA A 353 0.46 -15.96 2.84
C ALA A 353 0.22 -16.17 4.34
N LEU A 354 -0.74 -15.45 4.95
CA LEU A 354 -1.16 -15.69 6.35
C LEU A 354 -1.59 -17.15 6.58
N ALA A 355 -2.33 -17.73 5.63
CA ALA A 355 -2.76 -19.12 5.74
C ALA A 355 -1.58 -20.09 5.59
N GLU A 356 -0.69 -19.85 4.61
CA GLU A 356 0.57 -20.58 4.41
C GLU A 356 1.39 -20.65 5.69
N ASP A 357 1.56 -19.49 6.32
CA ASP A 357 2.26 -19.23 7.58
C ASP A 357 1.54 -19.76 8.85
N GLY A 358 0.36 -20.39 8.67
CA GLY A 358 -0.43 -20.99 9.75
C GLY A 358 -1.21 -20.00 10.63
N THR A 359 -1.24 -18.72 10.26
CA THR A 359 -1.88 -17.62 11.00
C THR A 359 -3.29 -17.29 10.51
N ALA A 360 -3.74 -17.88 9.39
CA ALA A 360 -5.13 -17.87 8.93
C ALA A 360 -5.66 -19.30 8.61
N PRO A 361 -6.99 -19.51 8.57
CA PRO A 361 -7.60 -20.81 8.33
C PRO A 361 -7.12 -21.53 7.05
N ARG A 362 -6.86 -22.84 7.15
CA ARG A 362 -6.31 -23.69 6.07
C ARG A 362 -7.10 -23.66 4.75
N VAL A 363 -8.38 -23.25 4.76
CA VAL A 363 -9.20 -23.09 3.55
C VAL A 363 -8.60 -22.09 2.55
N PHE A 364 -7.90 -21.06 3.04
CA PHE A 364 -7.28 -20.02 2.21
C PHE A 364 -6.00 -20.50 1.49
N LYS A 365 -5.41 -21.64 1.87
CA LYS A 365 -4.35 -22.32 1.09
C LYS A 365 -4.86 -22.93 -0.22
N ARG A 366 -6.18 -23.03 -0.45
CA ARG A 366 -6.76 -23.72 -1.61
C ARG A 366 -6.67 -22.86 -2.88
N ILE A 367 -5.60 -23.10 -3.64
CA ILE A 367 -5.39 -22.57 -4.99
C ILE A 367 -6.13 -23.44 -6.02
N ASN A 368 -6.79 -22.82 -6.99
CA ASN A 368 -7.52 -23.51 -8.06
C ASN A 368 -6.64 -23.87 -9.27
N ARG A 369 -7.19 -24.59 -10.26
CA ARG A 369 -6.44 -25.05 -11.47
C ARG A 369 -5.80 -23.93 -12.30
N TRP A 370 -6.21 -22.67 -12.09
CA TRP A 370 -5.70 -21.49 -12.79
C TRP A 370 -4.68 -20.69 -11.96
N GLY A 371 -4.25 -21.21 -10.80
CA GLY A 371 -3.25 -20.57 -9.93
C GLY A 371 -3.82 -19.46 -9.04
N ILE A 372 -5.14 -19.46 -8.78
CA ILE A 372 -5.82 -18.40 -8.03
C ILE A 372 -6.33 -18.93 -6.66
N PRO A 373 -6.03 -18.26 -5.53
CA PRO A 373 -6.56 -18.62 -4.20
C PRO A 373 -8.02 -18.15 -4.07
N ILE A 374 -8.95 -18.93 -4.62
CA ILE A 374 -10.35 -18.54 -4.83
C ILE A 374 -11.07 -18.10 -3.55
N TRP A 375 -10.84 -18.79 -2.42
CA TRP A 375 -11.46 -18.42 -1.14
C TRP A 375 -10.94 -17.08 -0.62
N SER A 376 -9.66 -16.79 -0.80
CA SER A 376 -9.06 -15.50 -0.40
C SER A 376 -9.56 -14.34 -1.24
N VAL A 377 -9.82 -14.58 -2.55
CA VAL A 377 -10.50 -13.61 -3.43
C VAL A 377 -11.94 -13.38 -2.97
N LEU A 378 -12.75 -14.45 -2.82
CA LEU A 378 -14.16 -14.33 -2.44
C LEU A 378 -14.36 -13.68 -1.07
N THR A 379 -13.54 -14.00 -0.06
CA THR A 379 -13.62 -13.37 1.26
C THR A 379 -13.19 -11.90 1.23
N THR A 380 -12.21 -11.52 0.39
CA THR A 380 -11.89 -10.09 0.17
C THR A 380 -13.07 -9.37 -0.49
N CYS A 381 -13.66 -9.94 -1.55
CA CYS A 381 -14.80 -9.37 -2.23
C CYS A 381 -16.06 -9.26 -1.34
N ALA A 382 -16.22 -10.18 -0.37
CA ALA A 382 -17.29 -10.10 0.63
C ALA A 382 -17.12 -8.90 1.61
N VAL A 383 -15.88 -8.47 1.90
CA VAL A 383 -15.64 -7.19 2.59
C VAL A 383 -15.90 -6.01 1.66
N GLY A 384 -15.62 -6.17 0.36
CA GLY A 384 -16.02 -5.22 -0.70
C GLY A 384 -17.51 -4.85 -0.70
N CYS A 385 -18.39 -5.77 -0.27
CA CYS A 385 -19.83 -5.54 -0.09
C CYS A 385 -20.16 -4.44 0.94
N LEU A 386 -19.22 -3.97 1.76
CA LEU A 386 -19.42 -2.77 2.60
C LEU A 386 -19.75 -1.52 1.77
N ALA A 387 -19.38 -1.49 0.47
CA ALA A 387 -19.81 -0.45 -0.45
C ALA A 387 -21.34 -0.38 -0.62
N PHE A 388 -22.09 -1.45 -0.30
CA PHE A 388 -23.55 -1.46 -0.41
C PHE A 388 -24.26 -0.66 0.70
N LEU A 389 -23.51 -0.15 1.70
CA LEU A 389 -24.01 0.86 2.64
C LEU A 389 -24.45 2.16 1.92
N THR A 390 -24.04 2.37 0.66
CA THR A 390 -24.57 3.40 -0.27
C THR A 390 -26.08 3.30 -0.52
N SER A 391 -26.72 2.18 -0.16
CA SER A 391 -28.19 2.04 -0.15
C SER A 391 -28.87 2.63 1.09
N LEU A 392 -28.12 2.88 2.16
CA LEU A 392 -28.64 3.37 3.46
C LEU A 392 -28.24 4.83 3.74
N GLN A 393 -27.15 5.30 3.14
CA GLN A 393 -26.61 6.65 3.28
C GLN A 393 -25.98 7.11 1.96
N SER A 394 -25.85 8.43 1.78
CA SER A 394 -25.26 8.98 0.54
C SER A 394 -23.81 8.52 0.35
N SER A 395 -23.41 8.32 -0.90
CA SER A 395 -22.12 7.73 -1.24
C SER A 395 -20.94 8.53 -0.68
N GLY A 396 -21.05 9.86 -0.60
CA GLY A 396 -20.05 10.71 0.06
C GLY A 396 -19.91 10.49 1.58
N VAL A 397 -21.00 10.13 2.29
CA VAL A 397 -20.94 9.79 3.72
C VAL A 397 -20.29 8.42 3.91
N VAL A 398 -20.71 7.43 3.12
CA VAL A 398 -20.15 6.06 3.15
C VAL A 398 -18.66 6.08 2.78
N PHE A 399 -18.27 6.84 1.77
CA PHE A 399 -16.87 7.06 1.39
C PHE A 399 -16.05 7.66 2.54
N ASN A 400 -16.60 8.65 3.27
CA ASN A 400 -15.94 9.25 4.42
C ASN A 400 -15.74 8.28 5.59
N TRP A 401 -16.67 7.35 5.81
CA TRP A 401 -16.51 6.29 6.81
C TRP A 401 -15.50 5.23 6.36
N LEU A 402 -15.64 4.71 5.14
CA LEU A 402 -14.79 3.64 4.63
C LEU A 402 -13.34 4.08 4.35
N THR A 403 -13.07 5.37 4.11
CA THR A 403 -11.68 5.88 3.97
C THR A 403 -10.93 6.02 5.30
N ALA A 404 -11.64 6.25 6.41
CA ALA A 404 -11.00 6.42 7.71
C ALA A 404 -10.31 5.13 8.20
N LEU A 405 -10.94 3.97 8.01
CA LEU A 405 -10.43 2.70 8.53
C LEU A 405 -9.09 2.28 7.89
N PRO A 406 -8.93 2.33 6.54
CA PRO A 406 -7.64 2.14 5.85
C PRO A 406 -6.58 3.18 6.20
N SER A 407 -6.98 4.43 6.48
CA SER A 407 -6.01 5.49 6.86
C SER A 407 -5.28 5.13 8.16
N VAL A 408 -6.05 4.75 9.18
CA VAL A 408 -5.51 4.40 10.50
C VAL A 408 -4.79 3.04 10.43
N ALA A 409 -5.30 2.09 9.66
CA ALA A 409 -4.62 0.81 9.41
C ALA A 409 -3.25 1.00 8.73
N GLY A 410 -3.18 1.83 7.69
CA GLY A 410 -1.93 2.19 6.99
C GLY A 410 -0.92 2.86 7.92
N LEU A 411 -1.35 3.85 8.73
CA LEU A 411 -0.48 4.48 9.72
C LEU A 411 0.08 3.47 10.75
N ILE A 412 -0.73 2.52 11.23
CA ILE A 412 -0.26 1.45 12.13
C ILE A 412 0.76 0.55 11.41
N VAL A 413 0.53 0.21 10.13
CA VAL A 413 1.47 -0.56 9.31
C VAL A 413 2.81 0.15 9.18
N TRP A 414 2.79 1.45 8.83
CA TRP A 414 3.98 2.29 8.65
C TRP A 414 4.78 2.49 9.93
N VAL A 415 4.13 2.78 11.06
CA VAL A 415 4.79 2.85 12.39
C VAL A 415 5.43 1.50 12.73
N THR A 416 4.75 0.38 12.46
CA THR A 416 5.28 -0.97 12.72
C THR A 416 6.48 -1.30 11.82
N ILE A 417 6.50 -0.84 10.56
CA ILE A 417 7.65 -0.97 9.66
C ILE A 417 8.89 -0.26 10.25
N SER A 418 8.75 0.99 10.70
CA SER A 418 9.87 1.74 11.28
C SER A 418 10.35 1.19 12.63
N VAL A 419 9.46 0.70 13.50
CA VAL A 419 9.83 -0.06 14.71
C VAL A 419 10.63 -1.31 14.32
N THR A 420 10.20 -2.02 13.27
CA THR A 420 10.88 -3.22 12.76
C THR A 420 12.25 -2.90 12.16
N HIS A 421 12.41 -1.75 11.48
CA HIS A 421 13.68 -1.34 10.91
C HIS A 421 14.73 -0.96 11.97
N ILE A 422 14.34 -0.18 12.99
CA ILE A 422 15.19 0.06 14.16
C ILE A 422 15.64 -1.27 14.79
N ARG A 423 14.69 -2.21 14.94
CA ARG A 423 14.92 -3.54 15.50
C ARG A 423 15.88 -4.41 14.67
N PHE A 424 15.77 -4.36 13.34
CA PHE A 424 16.66 -4.98 12.36
C PHE A 424 18.10 -4.42 12.46
N ARG A 425 18.26 -3.10 12.43
CA ARG A 425 19.57 -2.43 12.58
C ARG A 425 20.23 -2.72 13.94
N MET A 426 19.44 -2.80 15.02
CA MET A 426 19.92 -3.24 16.32
C MET A 426 20.40 -4.69 16.32
N GLY A 427 19.75 -5.60 15.57
CA GLY A 427 20.18 -6.99 15.41
C GLY A 427 21.52 -7.11 14.66
N LEU A 428 21.67 -6.40 13.53
CA LEU A 428 22.92 -6.36 12.77
C LEU A 428 24.09 -5.91 13.67
N LYS A 429 23.91 -4.82 14.43
CA LYS A 429 24.92 -4.31 15.36
C LYS A 429 25.23 -5.31 16.49
N ALA A 430 24.22 -5.99 17.03
CA ALA A 430 24.42 -6.99 18.09
C ALA A 430 25.16 -8.25 17.63
N GLN A 431 25.13 -8.57 16.34
CA GLN A 431 25.85 -9.68 15.72
C GLN A 431 27.15 -9.26 15.01
N GLY A 432 27.56 -7.99 15.12
CA GLY A 432 28.78 -7.49 14.44
C GLY A 432 28.70 -7.43 12.91
N ARG A 433 27.51 -7.52 12.32
CA ARG A 433 27.31 -7.48 10.86
C ARG A 433 27.50 -6.06 10.34
N SER A 434 28.39 -5.89 9.35
CA SER A 434 28.66 -4.59 8.74
C SER A 434 27.50 -4.10 7.89
N LEU A 435 27.25 -2.79 7.88
CA LEU A 435 26.27 -2.17 6.98
C LEU A 435 26.69 -2.28 5.49
N THR A 436 27.96 -2.53 5.22
CA THR A 436 28.50 -2.78 3.87
C THR A 436 28.09 -4.14 3.29
N SER A 437 27.48 -5.04 4.07
CA SER A 437 26.91 -6.30 3.56
C SER A 437 25.43 -6.20 3.21
N LEU A 438 24.87 -4.99 3.12
CA LEU A 438 23.47 -4.75 2.77
C LEU A 438 23.40 -4.27 1.31
N PRO A 439 22.55 -4.86 0.44
CA PRO A 439 22.42 -4.43 -0.96
C PRO A 439 21.97 -2.97 -1.14
N TYR A 440 21.34 -2.42 -0.10
CA TYR A 440 20.95 -1.01 -0.01
C TYR A 440 20.84 -0.62 1.46
N VAL A 441 21.32 0.58 1.79
CA VAL A 441 21.30 1.15 3.14
C VAL A 441 20.37 2.36 3.13
N ALA A 442 19.38 2.39 4.04
CA ALA A 442 18.47 3.53 4.17
C ALA A 442 19.22 4.77 4.70
N PRO A 443 19.10 5.94 4.03
CA PRO A 443 19.57 7.20 4.58
C PRO A 443 18.72 7.65 5.76
N PHE A 444 19.21 8.63 6.52
CA PHE A 444 18.54 9.23 7.68
C PHE A 444 18.23 8.28 8.87
N PHE A 445 18.74 7.05 8.88
CA PHE A 445 18.65 6.18 10.06
C PHE A 445 19.42 6.78 11.25
N PRO A 446 18.87 6.82 12.49
CA PRO A 446 17.53 6.39 12.92
C PRO A 446 16.46 7.50 12.89
N PHE A 447 16.83 8.74 12.57
CA PHE A 447 15.94 9.91 12.62
C PHE A 447 14.69 9.75 11.75
N GLY A 448 14.80 9.13 10.57
CA GLY A 448 13.65 8.84 9.71
C GLY A 448 12.61 7.94 10.37
N ASP A 449 13.04 6.85 11.01
CA ASP A 449 12.14 5.94 11.73
C ASP A 449 11.55 6.58 12.98
N LEU A 450 12.35 7.37 13.72
CA LEU A 450 11.87 8.12 14.88
C LEU A 450 10.82 9.17 14.48
N PHE A 451 11.00 9.85 13.35
CA PHE A 451 10.01 10.77 12.79
C PHE A 451 8.70 10.04 12.43
N VAL A 452 8.79 8.91 11.73
CA VAL A 452 7.62 8.06 11.40
C VAL A 452 6.88 7.61 12.65
N ILE A 453 7.60 7.12 13.66
CA ILE A 453 7.01 6.65 14.92
C ILE A 453 6.34 7.79 15.68
N VAL A 454 7.01 8.94 15.86
CA VAL A 454 6.47 10.07 16.61
C VAL A 454 5.26 10.69 15.90
N VAL A 455 5.39 11.04 14.61
CA VAL A 455 4.30 11.68 13.86
C VAL A 455 3.16 10.68 13.62
N GLY A 456 3.46 9.43 13.27
CA GLY A 456 2.45 8.38 13.09
C GLY A 456 1.63 8.14 14.35
N CYS A 457 2.28 7.99 15.51
CA CYS A 457 1.58 7.85 16.79
C CYS A 457 0.75 9.09 17.16
N ILE A 458 1.26 10.30 16.90
CA ILE A 458 0.50 11.55 17.14
C ILE A 458 -0.75 11.62 16.25
N VAL A 459 -0.66 11.24 14.97
CA VAL A 459 -1.83 11.20 14.08
C VAL A 459 -2.81 10.11 14.49
N ILE A 460 -2.34 8.88 14.76
CA ILE A 460 -3.20 7.77 15.22
C ILE A 460 -3.93 8.13 16.52
N ALA A 461 -3.24 8.75 17.49
CA ALA A 461 -3.83 9.13 18.76
C ALA A 461 -4.80 10.32 18.63
N GLY A 462 -4.44 11.35 17.86
CA GLY A 462 -5.23 12.58 17.76
C GLY A 462 -6.36 12.57 16.74
N GLN A 463 -6.37 11.69 15.73
CA GLN A 463 -7.31 11.75 14.60
C GLN A 463 -8.80 11.75 14.96
N GLY A 464 -9.18 11.17 16.10
CA GLY A 464 -10.55 11.19 16.62
C GLY A 464 -10.86 12.32 17.60
N TYR A 465 -10.00 13.35 17.75
CA TYR A 465 -10.15 14.39 18.80
C TYR A 465 -11.53 15.04 18.82
N GLN A 466 -12.15 15.23 17.64
CA GLN A 466 -13.48 15.83 17.50
C GLN A 466 -14.58 15.01 18.21
N THR A 467 -14.41 13.70 18.35
CA THR A 467 -15.39 12.82 19.03
C THR A 467 -15.43 13.01 20.55
N PHE A 468 -14.37 13.62 21.12
CA PHE A 468 -14.29 14.00 22.53
C PHE A 468 -14.71 15.46 22.79
N LEU A 469 -15.21 16.17 21.77
CA LEU A 469 -15.83 17.49 21.95
C LEU A 469 -17.34 17.33 22.24
N PRO A 470 -17.94 18.20 23.07
CA PRO A 470 -19.39 18.15 23.32
C PRO A 470 -20.24 18.40 22.06
N PRO A 471 -21.33 17.65 21.83
CA PRO A 471 -21.83 16.53 22.63
C PRO A 471 -21.06 15.22 22.36
N ILE A 472 -20.37 14.71 23.38
CA ILE A 472 -19.58 13.47 23.31
C ILE A 472 -20.55 12.30 23.14
N LYS A 473 -20.30 11.45 22.14
CA LYS A 473 -21.02 10.19 21.95
C LYS A 473 -20.05 9.02 21.85
N ALA A 474 -20.28 7.98 22.67
CA ALA A 474 -19.46 6.77 22.68
C ALA A 474 -19.42 6.07 21.30
N GLU A 475 -20.52 6.08 20.55
CA GLU A 475 -20.60 5.53 19.18
C GLU A 475 -19.56 6.14 18.24
N ASN A 476 -19.36 7.47 18.31
CA ASN A 476 -18.40 8.19 17.48
C ASN A 476 -16.96 7.89 17.91
N CYS A 477 -16.68 7.85 19.22
CA CYS A 477 -15.36 7.51 19.75
C CYS A 477 -14.95 6.08 19.34
N VAL A 478 -15.84 5.10 19.47
CA VAL A 478 -15.57 3.71 19.04
C VAL A 478 -15.36 3.66 17.53
N ALA A 479 -16.20 4.32 16.73
CA ALA A 479 -16.07 4.33 15.27
C ALA A 479 -14.73 4.95 14.81
N ALA A 480 -14.26 6.02 15.45
CA ALA A 480 -12.99 6.65 15.11
C ALA A 480 -11.78 5.77 15.38
N TYR A 481 -11.75 5.03 16.50
CA TYR A 481 -10.59 4.25 16.95
C TYR A 481 -10.70 2.74 16.70
N ILE A 482 -11.73 2.27 15.98
CA ILE A 482 -11.97 0.82 15.76
C ILE A 482 -10.78 0.10 15.12
N SER A 483 -10.04 0.71 14.19
CA SER A 483 -8.81 0.13 13.61
C SER A 483 -7.69 -0.04 14.67
N VAL A 484 -7.60 0.87 15.64
CA VAL A 484 -6.64 0.78 16.76
C VAL A 484 -7.07 -0.30 17.75
N MET A 485 -8.37 -0.36 18.08
CA MET A 485 -8.93 -1.40 18.95
C MET A 485 -8.74 -2.80 18.34
N PHE A 486 -8.96 -2.95 17.03
CA PHE A 486 -8.73 -4.18 16.29
C PHE A 486 -7.24 -4.59 16.28
N ALA A 487 -6.33 -3.63 16.09
CA ALA A 487 -4.89 -3.87 16.21
C ALA A 487 -4.48 -4.39 17.61
N ILE A 488 -4.98 -3.74 18.66
CA ILE A 488 -4.75 -4.13 20.06
C ILE A 488 -5.29 -5.55 20.31
N VAL A 489 -6.52 -5.86 19.87
CA VAL A 489 -7.12 -7.19 20.03
C VAL A 489 -6.35 -8.27 19.29
N LEU A 490 -5.89 -8.02 18.04
CA LEU A 490 -5.07 -8.97 17.28
C LEU A 490 -3.73 -9.22 17.97
N TYR A 491 -3.01 -8.17 18.38
CA TYR A 491 -1.70 -8.29 19.02
C TYR A 491 -1.78 -9.00 20.37
N PHE A 492 -2.59 -8.48 21.30
CA PHE A 492 -2.68 -9.05 22.65
C PHE A 492 -3.41 -10.40 22.66
N GLY A 493 -4.43 -10.60 21.82
CA GLY A 493 -5.10 -11.90 21.68
C GLY A 493 -4.14 -12.99 21.23
N HIS A 494 -3.34 -12.73 20.19
CA HIS A 494 -2.28 -13.67 19.78
C HIS A 494 -1.23 -13.86 20.87
N LYS A 495 -0.76 -12.77 21.50
CA LYS A 495 0.26 -12.79 22.55
C LYS A 495 -0.17 -13.63 23.77
N ILE A 496 -1.43 -13.53 24.20
CA ILE A 496 -1.98 -14.28 25.34
C ILE A 496 -2.16 -15.78 25.01
N VAL A 497 -2.65 -16.09 23.81
CA VAL A 497 -2.97 -17.47 23.39
C VAL A 497 -1.72 -18.26 22.97
N LYS A 498 -0.80 -17.63 22.22
CA LYS A 498 0.41 -18.30 21.69
C LYS A 498 1.67 -18.07 22.52
N ARG A 499 1.68 -17.04 23.37
CA ARG A 499 2.79 -16.68 24.27
C ARG A 499 4.19 -16.70 23.63
N PRO A 500 4.39 -16.20 22.39
CA PRO A 500 5.72 -16.15 21.80
C PRO A 500 6.64 -15.21 22.60
N SER A 501 7.94 -15.51 22.63
CA SER A 501 8.96 -14.61 23.15
C SER A 501 9.14 -13.38 22.24
N PHE A 502 9.64 -12.29 22.82
CA PHE A 502 10.19 -11.18 22.05
C PHE A 502 11.60 -11.56 21.57
N ILE A 503 11.95 -11.20 20.34
CA ILE A 503 13.19 -11.67 19.72
C ILE A 503 14.38 -10.81 20.16
N LYS A 504 15.38 -11.43 20.82
CA LYS A 504 16.58 -10.73 21.28
C LYS A 504 17.47 -10.36 20.10
N ALA A 505 18.17 -9.22 20.18
CA ALA A 505 19.01 -8.71 19.09
C ALA A 505 20.10 -9.71 18.63
N SER A 506 20.68 -10.46 19.56
CA SER A 506 21.66 -11.52 19.31
C SER A 506 21.06 -12.76 18.63
N GLU A 507 19.77 -13.02 18.81
CA GLU A 507 19.05 -14.24 18.40
C GLU A 507 18.25 -14.05 17.11
N MET A 508 18.37 -12.88 16.46
CA MET A 508 17.71 -12.60 15.20
C MET A 508 18.29 -13.43 14.06
N ASP A 509 17.43 -14.18 13.38
CA ASP A 509 17.80 -14.88 12.16
C ASP A 509 18.05 -13.85 11.04
N PHE A 510 19.27 -13.85 10.50
CA PHE A 510 19.68 -13.08 9.31
C PHE A 510 20.09 -13.98 8.14
N GLU A 511 20.02 -15.31 8.27
CA GLU A 511 20.52 -16.24 7.24
C GLU A 511 19.39 -16.81 6.37
N THR A 512 18.31 -17.31 6.99
CA THR A 512 17.28 -18.09 6.28
C THR A 512 16.59 -17.25 5.20
N GLY A 513 16.61 -17.70 3.95
CA GLY A 513 15.90 -17.04 2.85
C GLY A 513 16.54 -15.74 2.33
N THR A 514 17.76 -15.39 2.74
CA THR A 514 18.54 -14.34 2.05
C THR A 514 19.01 -14.83 0.68
N VAL A 515 19.17 -13.91 -0.27
CA VAL A 515 19.74 -14.21 -1.59
C VAL A 515 21.23 -13.91 -1.55
N LYS A 516 22.07 -14.94 -1.76
CA LYS A 516 23.53 -14.77 -1.83
C LYS A 516 23.93 -14.27 -3.21
N ASP A 517 24.87 -13.34 -3.29
CA ASP A 517 25.18 -12.60 -4.53
C ASP A 517 25.62 -13.51 -5.71
N GLN A 518 26.27 -14.64 -5.41
CA GLN A 518 26.62 -15.69 -6.39
C GLN A 518 25.40 -16.20 -7.19
N VAL A 519 24.18 -16.13 -6.62
CA VAL A 519 22.93 -16.56 -7.28
C VAL A 519 22.40 -15.49 -8.25
N LEU A 520 22.88 -14.25 -8.14
CA LEU A 520 22.54 -13.15 -9.06
C LEU A 520 23.47 -13.14 -10.28
N GLU A 521 24.78 -13.31 -10.08
CA GLU A 521 25.76 -13.40 -11.18
C GLU A 521 25.41 -14.51 -12.19
N ILE A 522 25.02 -15.69 -11.69
CA ILE A 522 24.62 -16.85 -12.52
C ILE A 522 23.38 -16.56 -13.40
N LYS A 523 22.56 -15.55 -13.06
CA LYS A 523 21.42 -15.12 -13.89
C LYS A 523 21.75 -13.96 -14.81
N GLU A 524 22.62 -13.05 -14.40
CA GLU A 524 23.00 -11.91 -15.23
C GLU A 524 23.85 -12.36 -16.44
N GLY A 525 24.57 -13.47 -16.34
CA GLY A 525 25.24 -14.14 -17.48
C GLY A 525 24.32 -14.89 -18.47
N ILE A 526 23.02 -14.59 -18.52
CA ILE A 526 22.06 -15.18 -19.47
C ILE A 526 21.26 -14.12 -20.25
N ASP A 527 21.03 -12.94 -19.67
CA ASP A 527 20.31 -11.82 -20.29
C ASP A 527 21.28 -10.65 -20.63
N GLU A 528 22.23 -10.88 -21.56
CA GLU A 528 23.07 -9.81 -22.14
C GLU A 528 22.27 -8.93 -23.12
N GLU A 529 21.33 -8.11 -22.60
CA GLU A 529 20.88 -6.92 -23.34
C GLU A 529 21.98 -5.85 -23.29
N GLU A 530 22.41 -5.37 -24.47
CA GLU A 530 23.56 -4.47 -24.64
C GLU A 530 23.54 -3.23 -23.73
N GLU A 531 24.72 -2.72 -23.35
CA GLU A 531 24.87 -1.57 -22.44
C GLU A 531 24.51 -0.22 -23.11
N ILE A 532 23.24 -0.06 -23.49
CA ILE A 532 22.68 1.15 -24.10
C ILE A 532 22.83 2.30 -23.08
N ARG A 533 23.72 3.24 -23.42
CA ARG A 533 24.01 4.44 -22.61
C ARG A 533 22.71 5.08 -22.09
N PRO A 534 22.53 5.23 -20.77
CA PRO A 534 21.24 5.61 -20.21
C PRO A 534 20.77 6.96 -20.76
N PRO A 535 19.48 7.08 -21.17
CA PRO A 535 18.97 8.28 -21.83
C PRO A 535 19.11 9.52 -20.94
N LEU A 536 19.17 10.71 -21.55
CA LEU A 536 19.61 11.94 -20.88
C LEU A 536 18.82 12.25 -19.59
N TRP A 537 17.50 12.00 -19.60
CA TRP A 537 16.64 12.14 -18.42
C TRP A 537 17.06 11.23 -17.26
N LYS A 538 17.45 9.97 -17.52
CA LYS A 538 17.92 9.00 -16.51
C LYS A 538 19.28 9.42 -15.93
N ARG A 539 20.11 10.14 -16.71
CA ARG A 539 21.38 10.74 -16.24
C ARG A 539 21.14 11.98 -15.36
N ILE A 540 20.18 12.83 -15.70
CA ILE A 540 19.75 13.97 -14.87
C ILE A 540 19.12 13.44 -13.57
N LEU A 541 18.23 12.46 -13.66
CA LEU A 541 17.59 11.77 -12.54
C LEU A 541 18.63 11.21 -11.57
N ASN A 542 19.62 10.47 -12.05
CA ASN A 542 20.69 9.92 -11.20
C ASN A 542 21.53 11.03 -10.54
N ARG A 543 21.82 12.15 -11.24
CA ARG A 543 22.51 13.30 -10.64
C ARG A 543 21.68 13.98 -9.55
N MET A 544 20.37 14.14 -9.73
CA MET A 544 19.49 14.70 -8.70
C MET A 544 19.33 13.72 -7.52
N ILE A 545 19.24 12.42 -7.76
CA ILE A 545 19.23 11.39 -6.70
C ILE A 545 20.51 11.48 -5.85
N HIS A 546 21.69 11.67 -6.46
CA HIS A 546 22.96 11.90 -5.75
C HIS A 546 23.10 13.26 -5.03
N ILE A 547 22.08 14.12 -5.09
CA ILE A 547 22.01 15.37 -4.30
C ILE A 547 21.05 15.22 -3.10
N PHE A 548 20.21 14.18 -3.09
CA PHE A 548 19.22 13.88 -2.05
C PHE A 548 19.43 12.53 -1.32
N ALA A 549 20.57 11.87 -1.56
CA ALA A 549 20.96 10.58 -0.97
C ALA A 549 22.43 10.59 -0.55
#